data_AF-A0A364XV16-F1
#
_entry.id   AF-A0A364XV16-F1
#
_cell.length_a   1.000
_cell.length_b   1.000
_cell.length_c   1.000
_cell.angle_alpha   90.00
_cell.angle_beta   90.00
_cell.angle_gamma   90.00
#
_symmetry.space_group_name_H-M   'P 1'
#
loop_
_entity.id
_entity.type
_entity.pdbx_description
1 polymer ?
#
loop_
_entity_poly.entity_id
_entity_poly.type
_entity_poly.pdbx_seq_one_letter_code
_entity_poly.pdbx_strand_id
1 'polypeptide(L)' 'MEWKYVIASIVFSLVGIFILGICFWIFEKITPENLWKEIIEKNNTALAIVAGAFMIAMGIIIGSAIHS' A
#
# COMPACT_ATOMS: atom_id res chain seq x y z
N MET A 1 19.89 24.28 12.02
CA MET A 1 18.50 24.22 11.50
C MET A 1 18.21 22.78 11.14
N GLU A 2 17.18 22.20 11.74
CA GLU A 2 16.78 20.79 11.68
C GLU A 2 16.31 20.30 10.29
N TRP A 3 16.69 20.99 9.20
CA TRP A 3 16.23 20.75 7.83
C TRP A 3 16.60 19.34 7.33
N LYS A 4 17.69 18.77 7.84
CA LYS A 4 18.11 17.39 7.53
C LYS A 4 17.04 16.37 7.91
N TYR A 5 16.36 16.55 9.04
CA TYR A 5 15.31 15.62 9.49
C TYR A 5 14.04 15.77 8.65
N VAL A 6 13.69 17.00 8.25
CA VAL A 6 12.53 17.25 7.38
C VAL A 6 12.73 16.60 6.01
N ILE A 7 13.91 16.79 5.40
CA ILE A 7 14.24 16.13 4.12
C ILE A 7 14.20 14.61 4.27
N ALA A 8 14.81 14.06 5.32
CA ALA A 8 14.83 12.62 5.56
C ALA A 8 13.39 12.07 5.68
N SER A 9 12.52 12.69 6.47
CA SER A 9 11.12 12.27 6.64
C SER A 9 10.35 12.29 5.32
N ILE A 10 10.54 13.31 4.48
CA ILE A 10 9.90 13.38 3.16
C ILE A 10 10.38 12.24 2.26
N VAL A 11 11.69 12.01 2.20
CA VAL A 11 12.28 10.94 1.38
C VAL A 11 11.78 9.57 1.83
N PHE A 12 11.81 9.27 3.13
CA PHE A 12 11.32 7.99 3.65
C PHE A 12 9.82 7.80 3.44
N SER A 13 9.02 8.87 3.56
CA SER A 13 7.58 8.81 3.27
C SER A 13 7.31 8.48 1.80
N LEU A 14 8.05 9.10 0.87
CA LEU A 14 7.96 8.80 -0.56
C LEU A 14 8.37 7.37 -0.89
N VAL A 15 9.46 6.88 -0.27
CA VAL A 15 9.90 5.49 -0.42
C VAL A 15 8.82 4.52 0.07
N GLY A 16 8.21 4.78 1.22
CA GLY A 16 7.11 3.95 1.74
C GLY A 16 5.90 3.90 0.80
N ILE A 17 5.48 5.05 0.26
CA ILE A 17 4.39 5.14 -0.73
C ILE A 17 4.74 4.34 -1.99
N PHE A 18 5.97 4.47 -2.47
CA PHE A 18 6.43 3.77 -3.67
C PHE A 18 6.42 2.25 -3.49
N ILE A 19 6.92 1.75 -2.35
CA ILE A 19 6.90 0.33 -2.00
C ILE A 19 5.46 -0.18 -1.90
N LEU A 20 4.57 0.57 -1.22
CA LEU A 20 3.17 0.21 -1.08
C LEU A 20 2.47 0.09 -2.45
N GLY A 21 2.76 1.02 -3.36
CA GLY A 21 2.28 0.96 -4.75
C GLY A 21 2.76 -0.26 -5.51
N ILE A 22 4.03 -0.65 -5.38
CA ILE A 22 4.57 -1.87 -5.99
C ILE A 22 3.88 -3.11 -5.42
N CYS A 23 3.71 -3.19 -4.10
CA CYS A 23 3.05 -4.32 -3.47
C CYS A 23 1.58 -4.45 -3.90
N PHE A 24 0.88 -3.32 -4.03
CA PHE A 24 -0.48 -3.31 -4.56
C PHE A 24 -0.52 -3.78 -6.02
N TRP A 25 0.40 -3.33 -6.86
CA TRP A 25 0.47 -3.76 -8.25
C TRP A 25 0.77 -5.27 -8.40
N ILE A 26 1.65 -5.81 -7.55
CA ILE A 26 1.90 -7.25 -7.47
C ILE A 26 0.65 -7.99 -7.01
N PHE A 27 -0.05 -7.48 -5.99
CA PHE A 27 -1.30 -8.05 -5.50
C PHE A 27 -2.39 -8.07 -6.58
N GLU A 28 -2.52 -7.00 -7.37
CA GLU A 28 -3.42 -6.95 -8.52
C GLU A 28 -3.09 -8.02 -9.56
N LYS A 29 -1.81 -8.22 -9.83
CA LYS A 29 -1.36 -9.22 -10.83
C LYS A 29 -1.50 -10.66 -10.35
N ILE A 30 -1.39 -10.90 -9.04
CA ILE A 30 -1.61 -12.22 -8.44
C ILE A 30 -3.11 -12.54 -8.39
N THR A 31 -3.96 -11.53 -8.20
CA THR A 31 -5.40 -11.71 -8.19
C THR A 31 -5.89 -11.95 -9.63
N PRO A 32 -6.44 -13.15 -9.95
CA PRO A 32 -6.79 -13.51 -11.32
C PRO A 32 -7.98 -12.72 -11.88
N GLU A 33 -8.79 -12.13 -11.01
CA GLU A 33 -9.92 -11.26 -11.34
C GLU A 33 -9.48 -9.80 -11.32
N ASN A 34 -10.00 -8.98 -12.25
CA ASN A 34 -9.80 -7.53 -12.20
C ASN A 34 -10.43 -6.97 -10.92
N LEU A 35 -9.60 -6.62 -9.94
CA LEU A 35 -10.03 -6.04 -8.66
C LEU A 35 -10.99 -4.87 -8.85
N TRP A 36 -10.70 -3.99 -9.80
CA TRP A 36 -11.56 -2.86 -10.15
C TRP A 36 -12.96 -3.33 -10.60
N LYS A 37 -13.02 -4.35 -11.44
CA LYS A 37 -14.28 -4.91 -11.97
C LYS A 37 -15.08 -5.59 -10.87
N GLU A 38 -14.43 -6.39 -10.04
CA GLU A 38 -15.04 -7.09 -8.92
C GLU A 38 -15.59 -6.12 -7.87
N ILE A 39 -14.82 -5.11 -7.50
CA ILE A 39 -15.19 -4.15 -6.45
C ILE A 39 -16.26 -3.19 -6.95
N ILE A 40 -16.07 -2.58 -8.13
CA ILE A 40 -16.94 -1.50 -8.61
C ILE A 40 -18.14 -2.02 -9.40
N GLU A 41 -17.95 -2.95 -10.34
CA GLU A 41 -19.05 -3.44 -11.19
C GLU A 41 -19.87 -4.53 -10.48
N LYS A 42 -19.20 -5.49 -9.84
CA LYS A 42 -19.88 -6.63 -9.18
C LYS A 42 -20.20 -6.38 -7.70
N ASN A 43 -19.79 -5.24 -7.13
CA ASN A 43 -19.99 -4.91 -5.71
C ASN A 43 -19.50 -6.03 -4.76
N ASN A 44 -18.38 -6.65 -5.09
CA ASN A 44 -17.78 -7.70 -4.27
C ASN A 44 -17.13 -7.11 -3.02
N THR A 45 -17.93 -6.93 -1.97
CA THR A 45 -17.51 -6.38 -0.69
C THR A 45 -16.47 -7.24 0.01
N ALA A 46 -16.50 -8.57 -0.19
CA ALA A 46 -15.49 -9.46 0.36
C ALA A 46 -14.11 -9.15 -0.20
N LEU A 47 -14.00 -8.96 -1.52
CA LEU A 47 -12.74 -8.58 -2.16
C LEU A 47 -12.27 -7.18 -1.74
N ALA A 48 -13.20 -6.23 -1.58
CA ALA A 48 -12.89 -4.89 -1.09
C ALA A 48 -12.33 -4.92 0.34
N ILE A 49 -12.89 -5.74 1.24
CA ILE A 49 -12.40 -5.93 2.60
C ILE A 49 -11.00 -6.54 2.59
N VAL A 50 -10.76 -7.56 1.75
CA VAL A 50 -9.44 -8.19 1.63
C VAL A 50 -8.40 -7.19 1.11
N ALA A 51 -8.72 -6.43 0.06
CA ALA A 51 -7.82 -5.40 -0.48
C ALA A 51 -7.53 -4.30 0.56
N GLY A 52 -8.55 -3.85 1.30
CA GLY A 52 -8.38 -2.88 2.39
C GLY A 52 -7.51 -3.42 3.53
N ALA A 53 -7.75 -4.64 3.98
CA ALA A 53 -6.95 -5.30 5.01
C ALA A 53 -5.49 -5.50 4.57
N PHE A 54 -5.28 -5.86 3.30
CA PHE A 54 -3.95 -5.96 2.71
C PHE A 54 -3.21 -4.61 2.72
N MET A 55 -3.85 -3.52 2.31
CA MET A 55 -3.23 -2.19 2.34
C MET A 55 -2.84 -1.76 3.77
N ILE A 56 -3.70 -2.04 4.77
CA ILE A 56 -3.40 -1.76 6.17
C ILE A 56 -2.20 -2.57 6.66
N ALA A 57 -2.19 -3.89 6.39
CA ALA A 57 -1.10 -4.77 6.80
C ALA A 57 0.25 -4.33 6.18
N MET A 58 0.24 -4.00 4.88
CA MET A 58 1.43 -3.48 4.19
C MET A 58 1.91 -2.16 4.78
N GLY A 59 1.01 -1.23 5.08
CA GLY A 59 1.35 0.04 5.71
C GLY A 59 2.05 -0.14 7.07
N ILE A 60 1.59 -1.10 7.88
CA ILE A 60 2.22 -1.42 9.17
C ILE A 60 3.63 -2.02 8.95
N ILE A 61 3.77 -3.01 8.06
CA ILE A 61 5.06 -3.65 7.78
C ILE A 61 6.09 -2.63 7.29
N ILE A 62 5.70 -1.75 6.36
CA ILE A 62 6.57 -0.70 5.81
C ILE A 62 6.95 0.31 6.91
N GLY A 63 5.98 0.73 7.74
CA GLY A 63 6.25 1.62 8.87
C GLY A 63 7.25 1.03 9.86
N SER A 64 7.09 -0.24 10.22
CA SER A 64 8.03 -0.95 11.08
C SER A 64 9.42 -1.11 10.46
N ALA A 65 9.51 -1.33 9.14
CA ALA A 65 10.79 -1.49 8.46
C ALA A 65 11.56 -0.17 8.31
N ILE A 66 10.87 0.96 8.13
CA ILE A 66 11.49 2.28 8.02
C ILE A 66 11.94 2.80 9.40
N HIS A 67 11.16 2.50 10.44
CA HIS A 67 11.44 2.90 11.81
C HIS A 67 11.87 1.68 12.65
N SER A 68 12.96 1.02 12.23
CA SER A 68 13.63 -0.06 12.97
C SER A 68 14.77 0.48 13.83
#